data_AF-A0A937DGP6-F1
#
_entry.id   AF-A0A937DGP6-F1
#
_cell.length_a   1.000
_cell.length_b   1.000
_cell.length_c   1.000
_cell.angle_alpha   90.00
_cell.angle_beta   90.00
_cell.angle_gamma   90.00
#
_symmetry.space_group_name_H-M   'P 1'
#
loop_
_entity.id
_entity.type
_entity.pdbx_description
1 polymer ?
#
loop_
_entity_poly.entity_id
_entity_poly.type
_entity_poly.pdbx_seq_one_letter_code
_entity_poly.pdbx_strand_id
1 'polypeptide(L)'
;MDSEFYGKNVKEAVDCFTNNMEQLAKKKEKFLLENEIVFNKSYILNYNSKRASYRILNDLVLEEMGSNIDEIFRECFKSLNNG
;
A
#
# COMPACT_ATOMS: atom_id res chain seq x y z
N MET A 1 20.27 -19.52 1.88
CA MET A 1 19.18 -18.85 1.13
C MET A 1 19.55 -17.39 1.08
N ASP A 2 20.02 -16.96 -0.10
CA ASP A 2 20.67 -15.67 -0.32
C ASP A 2 19.77 -14.48 0.01
N SER A 3 20.29 -13.59 0.84
CA SER A 3 19.67 -12.31 1.21
C SER A 3 19.32 -11.45 -0.02
N GLU A 4 19.95 -11.68 -1.17
CA GLU A 4 19.65 -11.01 -2.45
C GLU A 4 18.29 -11.43 -3.05
N PHE A 5 17.87 -12.68 -2.86
CA PHE A 5 16.59 -13.18 -3.40
C PHE A 5 15.38 -12.59 -2.64
N TYR A 6 15.51 -12.44 -1.31
CA TYR A 6 14.46 -11.84 -0.48
C TYR A 6 14.34 -10.33 -0.68
N GLY A 7 15.46 -9.62 -0.88
CA GLY A 7 15.44 -8.18 -1.17
C GLY A 7 14.69 -7.86 -2.47
N LYS A 8 14.81 -8.72 -3.50
CA LYS A 8 14.10 -8.57 -4.77
C LYS A 8 12.58 -8.74 -4.61
N ASN A 9 12.13 -9.78 -3.90
CA ASN A 9 10.70 -10.03 -3.68
C ASN A 9 10.02 -8.93 -2.84
N VAL A 10 10.73 -8.37 -1.84
CA VAL A 10 10.24 -7.24 -1.05
C VAL A 10 10.09 -5.99 -1.91
N LYS A 11 11.08 -5.69 -2.75
CA LYS A 11 11.01 -4.55 -3.66
C LYS A 11 9.84 -4.68 -4.64
N GLU A 12 9.66 -5.85 -5.25
CA GLU A 12 8.55 -6.10 -6.18
C GLU A 12 7.18 -5.91 -5.50
N ALA A 13 7.02 -6.33 -4.25
CA ALA A 13 5.79 -6.11 -3.48
C ALA A 13 5.54 -4.61 -3.17
N VAL A 14 6.60 -3.87 -2.80
CA VAL A 14 6.51 -2.42 -2.54
C VAL A 14 6.19 -1.64 -3.82
N ASP A 15 6.84 -1.99 -4.93
CA ASP A 15 6.59 -1.37 -6.24
C ASP A 15 5.16 -1.66 -6.71
N CYS A 16 4.67 -2.90 -6.55
CA CYS A 16 3.28 -3.28 -6.78
C CYS A 16 2.30 -2.42 -5.96
N PHE A 17 2.55 -2.30 -4.65
CA PHE A 17 1.67 -1.55 -3.75
C PHE A 17 1.61 -0.07 -4.14
N THR A 18 2.77 0.55 -4.34
CA THR A 18 2.89 1.97 -4.67
C THR A 18 2.18 2.29 -6.00
N ASN A 19 2.41 1.48 -7.04
CA ASN A 19 1.76 1.67 -8.34
C ASN A 19 0.24 1.56 -8.26
N ASN A 20 -0.29 0.56 -7.55
CA ASN A 20 -1.73 0.39 -7.39
C ASN A 20 -2.36 1.49 -6.52
N MET A 21 -1.65 1.96 -5.49
CA MET A 21 -2.07 3.11 -4.68
C MET A 21 -2.15 4.40 -5.50
N GLU A 22 -1.19 4.66 -6.40
CA GLU A 22 -1.26 5.82 -7.32
C GLU A 22 -2.45 5.73 -8.28
N GLN A 23 -2.75 4.54 -8.80
CA GLN A 23 -3.94 4.35 -9.64
C GLN A 23 -5.23 4.56 -8.87
N LEU A 24 -5.30 4.08 -7.63
CA LEU A 24 -6.43 4.31 -6.74
C LEU A 24 -6.61 5.81 -6.44
N ALA A 25 -5.51 6.52 -6.18
CA ALA A 25 -5.51 7.97 -5.98
C ALA A 25 -6.06 8.72 -7.20
N LYS A 26 -5.64 8.35 -8.42
CA LYS A 26 -6.16 8.93 -9.67
C LYS A 26 -7.67 8.69 -9.84
N LYS A 27 -8.14 7.48 -9.54
CA LYS A 27 -9.58 7.15 -9.59
C LYS A 27 -10.41 7.95 -8.57
N LYS A 28 -9.80 8.35 -7.46
CA LYS A 28 -10.44 9.10 -6.36
C LYS A 28 -9.97 10.57 -6.29
N GLU A 29 -9.36 11.10 -7.36
CA GLU A 29 -8.75 12.44 -7.38
C GLU A 29 -9.74 13.53 -6.97
N LYS A 30 -10.97 13.47 -7.47
CA LYS A 30 -12.04 14.41 -7.10
C LYS A 30 -12.29 14.44 -5.60
N PHE A 31 -12.46 13.27 -4.97
CA PHE A 31 -12.67 13.16 -3.52
C PHE A 31 -11.47 13.70 -2.73
N LEU A 32 -10.25 13.38 -3.16
CA LEU A 32 -9.02 13.85 -2.51
C LEU A 32 -8.89 15.38 -2.59
N LEU A 33 -9.22 15.98 -3.75
CA LEU A 33 -9.21 17.43 -3.94
C LEU A 33 -10.30 18.13 -3.11
N GLU A 34 -11.53 17.61 -3.11
CA GLU A 34 -12.66 18.18 -2.37
C GLU A 34 -12.43 18.20 -0.85
N ASN A 35 -11.65 17.26 -0.33
CA ASN A 35 -11.34 17.13 1.10
C ASN A 35 -9.93 17.61 1.47
N GLU A 36 -9.20 18.24 0.54
CA GLU A 36 -7.82 18.75 0.73
C GLU A 36 -6.83 17.67 1.21
N ILE A 37 -7.02 16.42 0.78
CA ILE A 37 -6.23 15.26 1.21
C ILE A 37 -5.00 15.08 0.33
N VAL A 38 -3.81 15.10 0.96
CA VAL A 38 -2.57 14.64 0.33
C VAL A 38 -2.42 13.13 0.53
N PHE A 39 -2.83 12.34 -0.46
CA PHE A 39 -2.95 10.87 -0.34
C PHE A 39 -1.66 10.16 0.11
N ASN A 40 -0.48 10.55 -0.38
CA ASN A 40 0.78 9.93 0.06
C ASN A 40 1.15 10.21 1.54
N LYS A 41 0.45 11.14 2.19
CA LYS A 41 0.58 11.40 3.63
C LYS A 41 -0.56 10.77 4.45
N SER A 42 -1.53 10.13 3.79
CA SER A 42 -2.70 9.54 4.46
C SER A 42 -2.47 8.11 4.90
N TYR A 43 -1.31 7.51 4.61
CA TYR A 43 -0.97 6.16 5.04
C TYR A 43 0.54 5.99 5.27
N ILE A 44 0.88 4.92 5.99
CA ILE A 44 2.25 4.44 6.19
C ILE A 44 2.31 2.98 5.78
N LEU A 45 3.30 2.62 4.97
CA LEU A 45 3.67 1.23 4.69
C LEU A 45 4.95 0.90 5.46
N ASN A 46 4.87 -0.08 6.35
CA ASN A 46 6.00 -0.62 7.11
C ASN A 46 6.30 -2.03 6.63
N TYR A 47 7.54 -2.31 6.27
CA TYR A 47 7.94 -3.64 5.83
C TYR A 47 9.36 -3.98 6.30
N ASN A 48 9.60 -5.27 6.48
CA ASN A 48 10.92 -5.85 6.68
C ASN A 48 11.00 -7.18 5.93
N SER A 49 12.11 -7.90 6.11
CA SER A 49 12.37 -9.16 5.42
C SER A 49 11.40 -10.31 5.76
N LYS A 50 10.52 -10.15 6.76
CA LYS A 50 9.62 -11.20 7.26
C LYS A 50 8.16 -10.77 7.37
N ARG A 51 7.87 -9.47 7.43
CA ARG A 51 6.53 -8.93 7.68
C ARG A 51 6.35 -7.63 6.94
N ALA A 52 5.14 -7.42 6.46
CA ALA A 52 4.66 -6.12 6.01
C ALA A 52 3.38 -5.77 6.77
N SER A 53 3.15 -4.48 6.92
CA SER A 53 1.93 -3.92 7.50
C SER A 53 1.73 -2.52 6.95
N TYR A 54 0.50 -2.05 6.93
CA TYR A 54 0.21 -0.65 6.62
C TYR A 54 -0.75 -0.08 7.65
N ARG A 55 -0.81 1.24 7.71
CA ARG A 55 -1.76 1.98 8.54
C ARG A 55 -2.26 3.18 7.77
N ILE A 56 -3.58 3.37 7.73
CA ILE A 56 -4.19 4.60 7.24
C ILE A 56 -4.25 5.60 8.40
N LEU A 57 -3.79 6.83 8.15
CA LEU A 57 -3.70 7.91 9.12
C LEU A 57 -4.86 8.90 9.03
N ASN A 58 -5.57 8.92 7.91
CA ASN A 58 -6.69 9.84 7.65
C ASN A 58 -8.01 9.06 7.64
N ASP A 59 -8.95 9.46 8.50
CA ASP A 59 -10.22 8.75 8.68
C ASP A 59 -11.10 8.77 7.43
N LEU A 60 -11.13 9.87 6.68
CA LEU A 60 -11.88 9.96 5.42
C LEU A 60 -11.32 9.01 4.37
N VAL A 61 -9.99 8.85 4.30
CA VAL A 61 -9.36 7.85 3.42
C VAL A 61 -9.68 6.43 3.90
N LEU A 62 -9.73 6.19 5.21
CA LEU A 62 -10.08 4.88 5.76
C LEU A 62 -11.51 4.50 5.37
N GLU A 63 -12.46 5.42 5.53
CA GLU A 63 -13.87 5.21 5.22
C GLU A 63 -14.11 5.02 3.72
N GLU A 64 -13.52 5.87 2.88
CA GLU A 64 -13.79 5.87 1.43
C GLU A 64 -12.97 4.82 0.66
N MET A 65 -11.75 4.53 1.12
CA MET A 65 -10.75 3.79 0.33
C MET A 65 -10.16 2.59 1.09
N GLY A 66 -10.46 2.41 2.38
CA GLY A 66 -9.81 1.43 3.24
C GLY A 66 -9.85 0.00 2.71
N SER A 67 -11.01 -0.45 2.22
CA SER A 67 -11.18 -1.79 1.65
C SER A 67 -10.35 -2.00 0.38
N ASN A 68 -10.24 -0.98 -0.49
CA ASN A 68 -9.40 -1.08 -1.69
C ASN A 68 -7.92 -1.13 -1.32
N ILE A 69 -7.49 -0.34 -0.33
CA ILE A 69 -6.11 -0.35 0.15
C ILE A 69 -5.77 -1.72 0.77
N ASP A 70 -6.69 -2.33 1.52
CA ASP A 70 -6.52 -3.67 2.11
C ASP A 70 -6.42 -4.77 1.04
N GLU A 71 -7.20 -4.67 -0.03
CA GLU A 71 -7.12 -5.58 -1.17
C GLU A 71 -5.78 -5.45 -1.90
N ILE A 72 -5.36 -4.22 -2.23
CA ILE A 72 -4.06 -3.93 -2.87
C ILE A 72 -2.91 -4.48 -2.01
N PHE A 73 -2.96 -4.26 -0.69
CA PHE A 73 -1.96 -4.78 0.23
C PHE A 73 -1.88 -6.31 0.18
N ARG A 74 -3.02 -6.99 0.31
CA ARG A 74 -3.08 -8.45 0.31
C ARG A 74 -2.60 -9.05 -1.01
N GLU A 75 -2.95 -8.44 -2.13
CA GLU A 75 -2.50 -8.88 -3.46
C GLU A 75 -0.98 -8.74 -3.59
N CYS A 76 -0.43 -7.56 -3.30
CA CYS A 76 0.99 -7.28 -3.50
C CYS A 76 1.91 -8.01 -2.52
N PHE A 77 1.45 -8.30 -1.30
CA PHE A 77 2.25 -8.96 -0.25
C PHE A 77 1.91 -10.45 -0.04
N LYS A 78 1.08 -11.05 -0.91
CA LYS A 78 0.64 -12.45 -0.79
C LYS A 78 1.79 -13.46 -0.76
N SER A 79 2.85 -13.21 -1.54
CA SER A 79 4.02 -14.09 -1.64
C SER A 79 4.98 -13.97 -0.46
N LEU A 80 4.94 -12.86 0.28
CA LEU A 80 5.82 -12.60 1.44
C LEU A 80 5.26 -13.17 2.75
N ASN A 81 3.95 -13.31 2.85
CA ASN A 81 3.27 -13.83 4.05
C ASN A 81 3.11 -15.37 4.07
N ASN A 82 3.62 -16.09 3.07
CA ASN A 82 3.58 -17.57 2.97
C ASN A 82 4.95 -18.24 3.17
N GLY A 83 5.93 -17.53 3.75
CA GLY A 83 7.30 -18.00 4.01
C GLY A 83 7.53 -18.54 5.41
#